data_AF-A0A7Y0DFN0-F1
#
_entry.id   AF-A0A7Y0DFN0-F1
#
_cell.length_a   1.000
_cell.length_b   1.000
_cell.length_c   1.000
_cell.angle_alpha   90.00
_cell.angle_beta   90.00
_cell.angle_gamma   90.00
#
_symmetry.space_group_name_H-M   'P 1'
#
loop_
_entity.id
_entity.type
_entity.pdbx_description
1 polymer ?
#
loop_
_entity_poly.entity_id
_entity_poly.type
_entity_poly.pdbx_seq_one_letter_code
_entity_poly.pdbx_strand_id
1 'polypeptide(L)'
;MEAVRRAYAALEAGDMYELEKCFARDAVWHEPGSNIPPTHLRVRSARENAPGDALGGNIYSGNLVGWPEIRDEFLLLLGPLSRGTLRAELVDIAVGEKYVVAVHRATGQHNGVTLRRWTRPAAR
;
A
#
# COMPACT_ATOMS: atom_id res chain seq x y z
N MET A 1 19.74 -2.69 -2.60
CA MET A 1 18.85 -3.83 -2.92
C MET A 1 18.46 -4.65 -1.71
N GLU A 2 19.37 -4.90 -0.77
CA GLU A 2 19.09 -5.67 0.44
C GLU A 2 17.90 -5.13 1.24
N ALA A 3 17.83 -3.80 1.45
CA ALA A 3 16.70 -3.16 2.12
C ALA A 3 15.34 -3.45 1.43
N VAL A 4 15.30 -3.47 0.09
CA VAL A 4 14.09 -3.80 -0.67
C VAL A 4 13.70 -5.26 -0.47
N ARG A 5 14.65 -6.20 -0.63
CA ARG A 5 14.37 -7.63 -0.42
C ARG A 5 13.90 -7.91 1.02
N ARG A 6 14.56 -7.29 2.00
CA ARG A 6 14.19 -7.42 3.42
C ARG A 6 12.81 -6.83 3.69
N ALA A 7 12.47 -5.67 3.10
CA ALA A 7 11.15 -5.09 3.25
C ALA A 7 10.04 -6.03 2.74
N TYR A 8 10.20 -6.62 1.55
CA TYR A 8 9.22 -7.57 1.04
C TYR A 8 9.13 -8.85 1.88
N ALA A 9 10.26 -9.38 2.37
CA ALA A 9 10.27 -10.54 3.25
C ALA A 9 9.58 -10.25 4.60
N ALA A 10 9.83 -9.08 5.19
CA ALA A 10 9.18 -8.65 6.43
C ALA A 10 7.68 -8.44 6.23
N LEU A 11 7.26 -7.87 5.10
CA LEU A 11 5.85 -7.70 4.75
C LEU A 11 5.14 -9.05 4.60
N GLU A 12 5.77 -10.03 3.93
CA GLU A 12 5.24 -11.40 3.79
C GLU A 12 5.10 -12.10 5.15
N ALA A 13 6.07 -11.91 6.04
CA ALA A 13 6.06 -12.45 7.40
C ALA A 13 5.11 -11.70 8.36
N GLY A 14 4.60 -10.53 7.97
CA GLY A 14 3.85 -9.65 8.87
C GLY A 14 4.71 -9.00 9.96
N ASP A 15 6.03 -8.99 9.80
CA ASP A 15 6.99 -8.45 10.77
C ASP A 15 7.14 -6.93 10.58
N MET A 16 6.26 -6.17 11.22
CA MET A 16 6.28 -4.70 11.13
C MET A 16 7.54 -4.08 11.75
N TYR A 17 8.20 -4.78 12.69
CA TYR A 17 9.42 -4.27 13.33
C TYR A 17 10.63 -4.38 12.40
N GLU A 18 10.79 -5.49 11.68
CA GLU A 18 11.82 -5.60 10.64
C GLU A 18 11.50 -4.74 9.43
N LEU A 19 10.22 -4.55 9.11
CA LEU A 19 9.79 -3.67 8.02
C LEU A 19 10.17 -2.21 8.32
N GLU A 20 9.97 -1.72 9.54
CA GLU A 20 10.37 -0.38 9.99
C GLU A 20 11.82 -0.06 9.69
N LYS A 21 12.73 -1.02 9.95
CA LYS A 21 14.17 -0.86 9.74
C LYS A 21 14.56 -0.67 8.26
N CYS A 22 13.64 -0.89 7.34
CA CYS A 22 13.86 -0.69 5.90
C CYS A 22 13.51 0.73 5.43
N PHE A 23 12.90 1.55 6.29
CA PHE A 23 12.52 2.92 5.97
C PHE A 23 13.50 3.93 6.58
N ALA A 24 13.80 4.98 5.82
CA ALA A 24 14.42 6.17 6.38
C ALA A 24 13.42 6.86 7.32
N ARG A 25 13.93 7.56 8.34
CA ARG A 25 13.09 8.26 9.33
C ARG A 25 12.15 9.28 8.68
N ASP A 26 12.60 9.90 7.60
CA ASP A 26 11.93 10.91 6.78
C ASP A 26 11.40 10.34 5.45
N ALA A 27 11.23 9.01 5.35
CA ALA A 27 10.71 8.38 4.15
C ALA A 27 9.36 8.98 3.75
N VAL A 28 9.20 9.28 2.46
CA VAL A 28 7.94 9.72 1.89
C VAL A 28 7.38 8.60 1.03
N TRP A 29 6.14 8.22 1.30
CA TRP A 29 5.42 7.22 0.54
C TRP A 29 4.32 7.88 -0.29
N HIS A 30 4.32 7.60 -1.59
CA HIS A 30 3.38 8.14 -2.55
C HIS A 30 2.43 7.02 -3.01
N GLU A 31 1.18 7.04 -2.56
CA GLU A 31 0.15 6.09 -3.03
C GLU A 31 -0.65 6.66 -4.20
N PRO A 32 -0.58 6.05 -5.41
CA PRO A 32 -1.40 6.47 -6.53
C PRO A 32 -2.83 5.88 -6.44
N GLY A 33 -3.86 6.72 -6.63
CA GLY A 33 -5.19 6.24 -7.01
C GLY A 33 -6.40 7.07 -6.55
N SER A 34 -7.34 7.30 -7.46
CA SER A 34 -8.73 7.75 -7.18
C SER A 34 -9.74 6.61 -7.38
N ASN A 35 -9.35 5.36 -7.13
CA ASN A 35 -10.04 4.19 -7.69
C ASN A 35 -10.93 3.38 -6.73
N ILE A 36 -11.12 3.81 -5.47
CA ILE A 36 -12.08 3.18 -4.55
C ILE A 36 -13.17 4.20 -4.25
N PRO A 37 -14.41 4.03 -4.75
CA PRO A 37 -15.51 4.89 -4.34
C PRO A 37 -15.73 4.76 -2.83
N PRO A 38 -16.17 5.82 -2.13
CA PRO A 38 -16.34 5.82 -0.69
C PRO A 38 -17.53 4.93 -0.30
N THR A 39 -17.33 3.62 -0.25
CA THR A 39 -18.32 2.68 0.23
C THR A 39 -17.71 1.80 1.31
N HIS A 40 -18.06 2.14 2.55
CA HIS A 40 -18.13 1.29 3.75
C HIS A 40 -16.89 1.03 4.63
N LEU A 41 -15.76 1.72 4.46
CA LEU A 41 -14.73 1.73 5.51
C LEU A 41 -14.48 3.15 6.04
N ARG A 42 -15.22 3.54 7.08
CA ARG A 42 -14.81 4.65 7.96
C ARG A 42 -13.79 4.11 8.95
N VAL A 43 -12.51 4.14 8.59
CA VAL A 43 -11.47 4.21 9.62
C VAL A 43 -11.62 5.60 10.22
N ARG A 44 -11.90 5.71 11.53
CA ARG A 44 -11.85 7.02 12.21
C ARG A 44 -10.39 7.45 12.23
N SER A 45 -9.95 8.17 11.20
CA SER A 45 -8.63 8.84 11.23
C SER A 45 -8.66 9.89 12.33
N ALA A 46 -7.53 10.05 13.04
CA ALA A 46 -7.30 11.13 14.01
C ALA A 46 -7.15 12.52 13.34
N ARG A 47 -8.01 12.85 12.37
CA ARG A 47 -8.09 14.14 11.66
C ARG A 47 -9.48 14.76 11.79
N GLU A 48 -10.04 14.79 13.00
CA GLU A 48 -11.37 15.38 13.26
C GLU A 48 -11.42 16.92 13.21
N ASN A 49 -10.36 17.63 12.78
CA ASN A 49 -10.32 19.11 12.82
C ASN A 49 -9.89 19.82 11.52
N ALA A 50 -10.02 19.19 10.35
CA ALA A 50 -9.80 19.89 9.07
C ALA A 50 -11.10 20.55 8.56
N PRO A 51 -11.07 21.82 8.07
CA PRO A 51 -12.25 22.51 7.54
C PRO A 51 -12.87 21.78 6.34
N GLY A 52 -14.19 21.93 6.21
CA GLY A 52 -15.17 21.09 5.49
C GLY A 52 -15.08 21.01 3.96
N ASP A 53 -13.87 20.98 3.41
CA ASP A 53 -13.60 21.02 1.97
C ASP A 53 -13.08 19.65 1.45
N ALA A 54 -12.80 18.70 2.34
CA ALA A 54 -12.07 17.46 2.02
C ALA A 54 -12.95 16.23 1.72
N LEU A 55 -14.20 16.41 1.26
CA LEU A 55 -15.13 15.29 0.99
C LEU A 55 -15.07 14.72 -0.44
N GLY A 56 -13.90 14.75 -1.08
CA GLY A 56 -13.70 14.22 -2.44
C GLY A 56 -12.44 13.38 -2.66
N GLY A 57 -11.61 13.18 -1.63
CA GLY A 57 -10.35 12.43 -1.72
C GLY A 57 -10.48 11.06 -1.05
N ASN A 58 -10.04 10.02 -1.75
CA ASN A 58 -9.98 8.65 -1.25
C ASN A 58 -9.05 8.59 -0.01
N ILE A 59 -9.43 7.85 1.04
CA ILE A 59 -8.72 7.90 2.36
C ILE A 59 -7.26 7.42 2.33
N TYR A 60 -6.82 6.83 1.21
CA TYR A 60 -5.47 6.26 1.04
C TYR A 60 -4.55 7.09 0.14
N SER A 61 -5.13 7.95 -0.70
CA SER A 61 -4.34 8.67 -1.71
C SER A 61 -3.68 9.88 -1.10
N GLY A 62 -2.37 10.01 -1.26
CA GLY A 62 -1.61 11.15 -0.74
C GLY A 62 -0.15 10.82 -0.45
N ASN A 63 0.50 11.79 0.19
CA ASN A 63 1.86 11.65 0.67
C ASN A 63 1.82 11.29 2.15
N LEU A 64 2.42 10.16 2.53
CA LEU A 64 2.61 9.76 3.92
C LEU A 64 4.08 9.99 4.29
N VAL A 65 4.33 10.64 5.42
CA VAL A 65 5.69 11.03 5.83
C VAL A 65 6.10 10.30 7.10
N GLY A 66 7.20 9.57 7.02
CA GLY A 66 7.77 8.80 8.11
C GLY A 66 7.06 7.49 8.39
N TRP A 67 7.74 6.61 9.11
CA TRP A 67 7.27 5.25 9.40
C TRP A 67 5.89 5.19 10.09
N PRO A 68 5.58 6.00 11.12
CA PRO A 68 4.27 5.90 11.78
C PRO A 68 3.10 6.11 10.83
N GLU A 69 3.17 7.12 9.94
CA GLU A 69 2.10 7.38 8.96
C GLU A 69 2.02 6.25 7.92
N ILE A 70 3.15 5.80 7.38
CA ILE A 70 3.21 4.70 6.40
C ILE A 70 2.63 3.40 7.00
N ARG A 71 2.95 3.11 8.26
CA ARG A 71 2.46 1.92 8.96
C ARG A 71 0.97 2.01 9.23
N ASP A 72 0.52 3.09 9.87
CA ASP A 72 -0.82 3.17 10.44
C ASP A 72 -1.88 3.50 9.38
N GLU A 73 -1.56 4.39 8.44
CA GLU A 73 -2.51 4.90 7.44
C GLU A 73 -2.48 4.10 6.13
N PHE A 74 -1.52 3.18 5.97
CA PHE A 74 -1.44 2.33 4.78
C PHE A 74 -1.24 0.86 5.12
N LEU A 75 -0.08 0.46 5.63
CA LEU A 75 0.29 -0.95 5.75
C LEU A 75 -0.66 -1.76 6.64
N LEU A 76 -1.06 -1.22 7.80
CA LEU A 76 -1.99 -1.90 8.72
C LEU A 76 -3.42 -1.99 8.19
N LEU A 77 -3.80 -1.13 7.25
CA LEU A 77 -5.13 -1.15 6.64
C LEU A 77 -5.27 -2.27 5.59
N LEU A 78 -4.17 -2.67 4.95
CA LEU A 78 -4.14 -3.70 3.92
C LEU A 78 -4.68 -5.05 4.41
N GLY A 79 -4.38 -5.44 5.65
CA GLY A 79 -4.86 -6.69 6.26
C GLY A 79 -6.39 -6.74 6.37
N PRO A 80 -7.02 -5.85 7.17
CA PRO A 80 -8.47 -5.78 7.31
C PRO A 80 -9.21 -5.60 5.98
N LEU A 81 -8.71 -4.71 5.09
CA LEU A 81 -9.32 -4.49 3.78
C LEU A 81 -9.35 -5.75 2.94
N SER A 82 -8.23 -6.47 2.88
CA SER A 82 -8.14 -7.70 2.10
C SER A 82 -8.71 -8.92 2.83
N ARG A 83 -9.24 -8.76 4.06
CA ARG A 83 -9.58 -9.87 4.96
C ARG A 83 -8.42 -10.86 5.12
N GLY A 84 -7.18 -10.34 5.17
CA GLY A 84 -5.94 -11.10 5.31
C GLY A 84 -5.47 -11.83 4.03
N THR A 85 -6.15 -11.63 2.90
CA THR A 85 -5.81 -12.29 1.63
C THR A 85 -4.79 -11.54 0.80
N LEU A 86 -4.43 -10.30 1.15
CA LEU A 86 -3.40 -9.58 0.42
C LEU A 86 -2.08 -10.34 0.50
N ARG A 87 -1.47 -10.55 -0.66
CA ARG A 87 -0.13 -11.07 -0.84
C ARG A 87 0.61 -10.17 -1.80
N ALA A 88 1.85 -9.84 -1.47
CA ALA A 88 2.75 -9.04 -2.30
C ALA A 88 4.01 -9.86 -2.57
N GLU A 89 4.12 -10.39 -3.79
CA GLU A 89 5.24 -11.22 -4.22
C GLU A 89 6.23 -10.35 -5.00
N LEU A 90 7.49 -10.31 -4.56
CA LEU A 90 8.55 -9.61 -5.28
C LEU A 90 8.96 -10.41 -6.52
N VAL A 91 8.79 -9.81 -7.70
CA VAL A 91 9.08 -10.44 -8.99
C VAL A 91 10.49 -10.11 -9.45
N ASP A 92 10.87 -8.83 -9.40
CA ASP A 92 12.19 -8.38 -9.85
C ASP A 92 12.61 -7.07 -9.17
N ILE A 93 13.90 -6.74 -9.24
CA ILE A 93 14.47 -5.48 -8.78
C ILE A 93 15.39 -4.92 -9.87
N ALA A 94 15.09 -3.70 -10.33
CA ALA A 94 16.01 -2.91 -11.14
C ALA A 94 16.71 -1.85 -10.28
N VAL A 95 18.02 -1.70 -10.47
CA VAL A 95 18.85 -0.70 -9.75
C VAL A 95 19.38 0.31 -10.74
N GLY A 96 19.04 1.57 -10.52
CA GLY A 96 19.71 2.71 -11.14
C GLY A 96 20.57 3.45 -10.12
N GLU A 97 21.24 4.50 -10.60
CA GLU A 97 22.09 5.36 -9.76
C GLU A 97 21.30 6.09 -8.67
N LYS A 98 20.07 6.50 -8.98
CA LYS A 98 19.21 7.30 -8.08
C LYS A 98 18.08 6.51 -7.45
N TYR A 99 17.59 5.46 -8.11
CA TYR A 99 16.39 4.74 -7.71
C TYR A 99 16.58 3.24 -7.76
N VAL A 100 15.92 2.55 -6.85
CA VAL A 100 15.67 1.12 -6.93
C VAL A 100 14.18 0.95 -7.24
N VAL A 101 13.87 0.17 -8.27
CA VAL A 101 12.50 -0.14 -8.66
C VAL A 101 12.23 -1.60 -8.35
N ALA A 102 11.24 -1.86 -7.50
CA ALA A 102 10.73 -3.20 -7.25
C ALA A 102 9.53 -3.46 -8.17
N VAL A 103 9.58 -4.56 -8.92
CA VAL A 103 8.40 -5.08 -9.62
C VAL A 103 7.82 -6.15 -8.71
N HIS A 104 6.56 -5.98 -8.29
CA HIS A 104 5.89 -6.95 -7.45
C HIS A 104 4.49 -7.27 -7.99
N ARG A 105 4.00 -8.44 -7.64
CA ARG A 105 2.64 -8.89 -7.92
C ARG A 105 1.83 -8.85 -6.62
N ALA A 106 0.80 -8.00 -6.61
CA ALA A 106 -0.17 -7.95 -5.52
C ALA A 106 -1.44 -8.73 -5.89
N THR A 107 -1.91 -9.60 -4.99
CA THR A 107 -3.20 -10.29 -5.10
C THR A 107 -3.96 -10.12 -3.80
N GLY A 108 -5.26 -9.89 -3.86
CA GLY A 108 -6.11 -9.79 -2.66
C GLY A 108 -7.58 -9.77 -3.01
N GLN A 109 -8.43 -10.04 -2.04
CA GLN A 109 -9.88 -10.00 -2.17
C GLN A 109 -10.46 -8.89 -1.30
N HIS A 110 -11.29 -8.02 -1.88
CA HIS A 110 -12.00 -6.99 -1.15
C HIS A 110 -13.45 -6.94 -1.63
N ASN A 111 -14.42 -7.09 -0.73
CA ASN A 111 -15.86 -7.00 -1.03
C ASN A 111 -16.32 -7.85 -2.25
N GLY A 112 -15.80 -9.07 -2.40
CA GLY A 112 -16.12 -9.96 -3.52
C GLY A 112 -15.40 -9.64 -4.83
N VAL A 113 -14.67 -8.51 -4.90
CA VAL A 113 -13.77 -8.18 -5.99
C VAL A 113 -12.40 -8.76 -5.68
N THR A 114 -11.95 -9.70 -6.52
CA THR A 114 -10.55 -10.13 -6.48
C THR A 114 -9.73 -9.14 -7.29
N LEU A 115 -8.69 -8.56 -6.68
CA LEU A 115 -7.60 -7.92 -7.42
C LEU A 115 -6.91 -9.01 -8.24
N ARG A 116 -7.41 -9.21 -9.46
CA ARG A 116 -6.80 -10.04 -10.49
C ARG A 116 -6.64 -9.18 -11.74
N ARG A 117 -5.47 -9.32 -12.38
CA ARG A 117 -5.07 -8.64 -13.61
C ARG A 117 -6.24 -8.41 -14.57
N TRP A 118 -6.38 -7.18 -15.08
CA TRP A 118 -7.20 -6.90 -16.26
C TRP A 118 -6.63 -7.73 -17.43
N THR A 119 -7.34 -8.80 -17.78
CA THR A 119 -7.03 -9.59 -18.97
C THR A 119 -7.89 -9.02 -20.08
N ARG A 120 -7.26 -8.48 -21.13
CA ARG A 120 -8.00 -8.20 -22.37
C ARG A 120 -8.70 -9.49 -22.78
N PRO A 121 -10.00 -9.49 -23.11
CA PRO A 121 -10.58 -10.62 -23.79
C PRO A 121 -9.75 -10.85 -25.05
N ALA A 122 -9.31 -12.10 -25.26
CA ALA A 122 -8.67 -12.48 -26.51
C ALA A 122 -9.63 -12.10 -27.65
N ALA A 123 -9.16 -11.25 -28.56
CA ALA A 123 -9.87 -11.00 -29.80
C ALA A 123 -10.00 -12.36 -30.51
N ARG A 124 -11.23 -12.76 -30.78
CA ARG A 124 -11.54 -13.92 -31.62
C ARG A 124 -11.28 -13.59 -33.08
#